data_AF-A0A2V9ZMN5-F1
#
_entry.id   AF-A0A2V9ZMN5-F1
#
_cell.length_a   1.000
_cell.length_b   1.000
_cell.length_c   1.000
_cell.angle_alpha   90.00
_cell.angle_beta   90.00
_cell.angle_gamma   90.00
#
_symmetry.space_group_name_H-M   'P 1'
#
loop_
_entity.id
_entity.type
_entity.pdbx_description
1 polymer ?
#
loop_
_entity_poly.entity_id
_entity_poly.type
_entity_poly.pdbx_seq_one_letter_code
_entity_poly.pdbx_strand_id
1 'polypeptide(L)'
;MVLRKPVAGLSQVSLSRFLSRAVRAVGLRGRVNVLVTTKSEVTALNRRFRGKDKDTDVLSFPAMSGLPVELAGDIAISADIAARNAKRIGHAAKDEVKILVLHGVLHLAGYDHEQDRGTMARKELRLRKELGLPAGLIERTAAEPRIPKKRRLPPDPVKRGVRGAKT
;
A
#
# COMPACT_ATOMS: atom_id res chain seq x y z
N MET A 1 -4.20 12.19 -12.39
CA MET A 1 -3.62 12.21 -11.02
C MET A 1 -4.25 13.36 -10.24
N VAL A 2 -4.56 13.14 -8.96
CA VAL A 2 -5.25 14.11 -8.11
C VAL A 2 -4.54 14.21 -6.77
N LEU A 3 -4.15 15.43 -6.40
CA LEU A 3 -3.64 15.77 -5.06
C LEU A 3 -4.75 16.48 -4.28
N ARG A 4 -5.53 15.75 -3.48
CA ARG A 4 -6.54 16.35 -2.60
C ARG A 4 -5.95 16.91 -1.32
N LYS A 5 -4.83 16.31 -0.87
CA LYS A 5 -4.06 16.78 0.27
C LYS A 5 -2.66 17.21 -0.17
N PRO A 6 -2.22 18.43 0.15
CA PRO A 6 -0.87 18.87 -0.17
C PRO A 6 0.17 18.07 0.62
N VAL A 7 1.34 17.86 0.00
CA VAL A 7 2.50 17.21 0.59
C VAL A 7 3.70 18.12 0.41
N ALA A 8 4.43 18.40 1.49
CA ALA A 8 5.57 19.31 1.47
C ALA A 8 6.61 18.87 0.42
N GLY A 9 7.00 19.81 -0.45
CA GLY A 9 7.99 19.57 -1.50
C GLY A 9 7.52 18.69 -2.66
N LEU A 10 6.21 18.46 -2.81
CA LEU A 10 5.65 17.64 -3.87
C LEU A 10 4.56 18.39 -4.65
N SER A 11 4.81 18.66 -5.93
CA SER A 11 3.81 19.21 -6.86
C SER A 11 3.17 18.10 -7.71
N GLN A 12 1.97 18.35 -8.23
CA GLN A 12 1.29 17.42 -9.13
C GLN A 12 2.13 17.12 -10.38
N VAL A 13 2.81 18.12 -10.94
CA VAL A 13 3.71 17.93 -12.10
C VAL A 13 4.89 17.02 -11.74
N SER A 14 5.54 17.27 -10.60
CA SER A 14 6.71 16.48 -10.16
C SER A 14 6.34 15.03 -9.89
N LEU A 15 5.18 14.79 -9.27
CA LEU A 15 4.68 13.45 -9.00
C LEU A 15 4.24 12.75 -10.29
N SER A 16 3.70 13.48 -11.27
CA SER A 16 3.24 12.91 -12.55
C SER A 16 4.44 12.39 -13.32
N ARG A 17 5.49 13.21 -13.40
CA ARG A 17 6.77 12.83 -14.01
C ARG A 17 7.39 11.62 -13.32
N PHE A 18 7.34 11.58 -11.99
CA PHE A 18 7.84 10.42 -11.25
C PHE A 18 7.02 9.15 -11.54
N LEU A 19 5.69 9.24 -11.54
CA LEU A 19 4.80 8.13 -11.87
C LEU A 19 5.12 7.55 -13.26
N SER A 20 5.27 8.41 -14.28
CA SER A 20 5.64 7.97 -15.63
C SER A 20 6.98 7.22 -15.65
N ARG A 21 7.97 7.69 -14.89
CA ARG A 21 9.27 6.99 -14.75
C ARG A 21 9.11 5.63 -14.05
N ALA A 22 8.34 5.57 -12.97
CA ALA A 22 8.11 4.35 -12.22
C ALA A 22 7.38 3.29 -13.06
N VAL A 23 6.29 3.67 -13.73
CA VAL A 23 5.53 2.79 -14.66
C VAL A 23 6.45 2.21 -15.72
N ARG A 24 7.25 3.07 -16.37
CA ARG A 24 8.22 2.64 -17.39
C ARG A 24 9.28 1.69 -16.83
N ALA A 25 9.83 1.99 -15.65
CA ALA A 25 10.89 1.17 -15.05
C ALA A 25 10.38 -0.20 -14.57
N VAL A 26 9.11 -0.28 -14.14
CA VAL A 26 8.45 -1.55 -13.81
C VAL A 26 8.08 -2.35 -15.06
N GLY A 27 7.83 -1.68 -16.20
CA GLY A 27 7.36 -2.31 -17.44
C GLY A 27 5.83 -2.49 -17.47
N LEU A 28 5.11 -1.73 -16.65
CA LEU A 28 3.65 -1.78 -16.60
C LEU A 28 3.05 -1.07 -17.82
N ARG A 29 2.08 -1.71 -18.48
CA ARG A 29 1.31 -1.15 -19.59
C ARG A 29 -0.03 -0.60 -19.10
N GLY A 30 -0.55 0.42 -19.78
CA GLY A 30 -1.79 1.09 -19.42
C GLY A 30 -1.60 2.30 -18.50
N ARG A 31 -2.66 3.07 -18.33
CA ARG A 31 -2.70 4.28 -17.48
C ARG A 31 -2.82 3.89 -16.01
N VAL A 32 -2.08 4.58 -15.15
CA VAL A 32 -2.21 4.50 -13.70
C VAL A 32 -2.77 5.80 -13.18
N ASN A 33 -3.83 5.75 -12.37
CA ASN A 33 -4.28 6.93 -11.63
C ASN A 33 -3.74 6.89 -10.20
N VAL A 34 -3.39 8.08 -9.70
CA VAL A 34 -2.95 8.25 -8.31
C VAL A 34 -3.82 9.31 -7.65
N LEU A 35 -4.34 8.96 -6.47
CA LEU A 35 -5.02 9.85 -5.53
C LEU A 35 -4.15 9.99 -4.29
N VAL A 36 -3.73 11.21 -3.97
CA VAL A 36 -3.09 11.52 -2.68
C VAL A 36 -4.09 12.29 -1.83
N THR A 37 -4.43 11.74 -0.66
CA THR A 37 -5.51 12.25 0.17
C THR A 37 -5.29 12.01 1.66
N THR A 38 -6.30 12.25 2.50
CA THR A 38 -6.25 12.09 3.95
C THR A 38 -6.20 10.62 4.37
N LYS A 39 -5.73 10.38 5.59
CA LYS A 39 -5.86 9.10 6.29
C LYS A 39 -7.31 8.59 6.30
N SER A 40 -8.26 9.45 6.67
CA SER A 40 -9.67 9.07 6.83
C SER A 40 -10.29 8.57 5.52
N GLU A 41 -9.99 9.22 4.39
CA GLU A 41 -10.46 8.78 3.08
C GLU A 41 -9.85 7.43 2.70
N VAL A 42 -8.53 7.23 2.91
CA VAL A 42 -7.89 5.93 2.60
C VAL A 42 -8.42 4.81 3.48
N THR A 43 -8.66 5.05 4.77
CA THR A 43 -9.28 4.06 5.67
C THR A 43 -10.71 3.72 5.22
N ALA A 44 -11.50 4.71 4.79
CA ALA A 44 -12.83 4.48 4.24
C ALA A 44 -12.79 3.64 2.95
N LEU A 45 -11.81 3.89 2.06
CA LEU A 45 -11.58 3.08 0.87
C LEU A 45 -11.18 1.64 1.23
N ASN A 46 -10.30 1.46 2.22
CA ASN A 46 -9.88 0.13 2.69
C ASN A 46 -11.06 -0.67 3.22
N ARG A 47 -11.94 -0.05 4.00
CA ARG A 47 -13.18 -0.66 4.48
C ARG A 47 -14.11 -1.02 3.32
N ARG A 48 -14.35 -0.07 2.42
CA ARG A 48 -15.31 -0.26 1.30
C ARG A 48 -14.89 -1.35 0.33
N PHE A 49 -13.63 -1.39 -0.07
CA PHE A 49 -13.17 -2.25 -1.17
C PHE A 49 -12.45 -3.51 -0.70
N ARG A 50 -11.91 -3.54 0.53
CA ARG A 50 -11.20 -4.70 1.08
C ARG A 50 -11.85 -5.25 2.35
N GLY A 51 -12.95 -4.67 2.84
CA GLY A 51 -13.60 -5.07 4.09
C GLY A 51 -12.75 -4.82 5.34
N LYS A 52 -11.68 -4.02 5.23
CA LYS A 52 -10.70 -3.80 6.31
C LYS A 52 -10.83 -2.40 6.87
N ASP A 53 -11.43 -2.27 8.05
CA ASP A 53 -11.49 -1.01 8.79
C ASP A 53 -10.17 -0.75 9.56
N LYS A 54 -9.09 -0.59 8.79
CA LYS A 54 -7.74 -0.37 9.31
C LYS A 54 -7.05 0.70 8.50
N ASP A 55 -6.30 1.55 9.20
CA ASP A 55 -5.40 2.53 8.60
C ASP A 55 -4.33 1.85 7.75
N THR A 56 -4.08 2.41 6.57
CA THR A 56 -3.02 1.99 5.64
C THR A 56 -2.47 3.20 4.89
N ASP A 57 -1.19 3.19 4.58
CA ASP A 57 -0.49 4.25 3.86
C ASP A 57 -0.82 4.27 2.37
N VAL A 58 -0.96 3.09 1.75
CA VAL A 58 -1.29 2.93 0.34
C VAL A 58 -2.29 1.79 0.09
N LEU A 59 -3.12 1.97 -0.93
CA LEU A 59 -3.96 0.96 -1.54
C LEU A 59 -3.71 0.93 -3.05
N SER A 60 -3.74 -0.26 -3.64
CA SER A 60 -3.66 -0.46 -5.09
C SER A 60 -4.86 -1.29 -5.55
N PHE A 61 -5.47 -0.87 -6.65
CA PHE A 61 -6.67 -1.45 -7.24
C PHE A 61 -6.37 -1.74 -8.72
N PRO A 62 -5.97 -2.99 -9.06
CA PRO A 62 -5.79 -3.40 -10.44
C PRO A 62 -7.08 -3.21 -11.25
N ALA A 63 -6.96 -2.80 -12.51
CA ALA A 63 -8.09 -2.79 -13.42
C ALA A 63 -8.65 -4.21 -13.62
N MET A 64 -9.97 -4.32 -13.82
CA MET A 64 -10.58 -5.61 -14.11
C MET A 64 -10.14 -6.14 -15.47
N SER A 65 -9.85 -7.44 -15.53
CA SER A 65 -9.55 -8.14 -16.79
C SER A 65 -10.68 -7.98 -17.79
N GLY A 66 -10.36 -7.71 -19.05
CA GLY A 66 -11.34 -7.57 -20.15
C GLY A 66 -11.76 -6.14 -20.47
N LEU A 67 -11.25 -5.14 -19.72
CA LEU A 67 -11.31 -3.74 -20.13
C LEU A 67 -10.27 -3.45 -21.23
N PRO A 68 -10.47 -2.42 -22.08
CA PRO A 68 -9.45 -1.99 -23.03
C PRO A 68 -8.10 -1.78 -22.33
N VAL A 69 -7.01 -2.09 -23.04
CA VAL A 69 -5.59 -2.10 -22.59
C VAL A 69 -5.08 -0.75 -22.03
N GLU A 70 -5.97 0.22 -21.88
CA GLU A 70 -5.69 1.61 -21.56
C GLU A 70 -5.60 1.90 -20.06
N LEU A 71 -6.10 1.02 -19.18
CA LEU A 71 -6.08 1.23 -17.73
C LEU A 71 -5.39 0.07 -17.00
N ALA A 72 -4.31 0.39 -16.26
CA ALA A 72 -3.63 -0.55 -15.39
C ALA A 72 -4.27 -0.62 -14.00
N GLY A 73 -4.77 0.52 -13.50
CA GLY A 73 -5.49 0.60 -12.23
C GLY A 73 -5.25 1.90 -11.47
N ASP A 74 -5.67 1.90 -10.22
CA ASP A 74 -5.68 3.06 -9.34
C ASP A 74 -4.83 2.84 -8.08
N ILE A 75 -4.20 3.90 -7.60
CA ILE A 75 -3.43 3.94 -6.36
C ILE A 75 -3.99 5.06 -5.47
N ALA A 76 -4.30 4.75 -4.22
CA ALA A 76 -4.69 5.74 -3.22
C ALA A 76 -3.67 5.80 -2.09
N ILE A 77 -3.17 6.99 -1.77
CA ILE A 77 -2.11 7.24 -0.79
C ILE A 77 -2.58 8.20 0.29
N SER A 78 -2.30 7.87 1.55
CA SER A 78 -2.53 8.74 2.69
C SER A 78 -1.33 9.68 2.88
N ALA A 79 -1.52 10.97 2.60
CA ALA A 79 -0.53 12.01 2.86
C ALA A 79 -0.18 12.14 4.36
N ASP A 80 -1.15 11.90 5.24
CA ASP A 80 -0.96 11.93 6.69
C ASP A 80 -0.03 10.83 7.18
N ILE A 81 -0.25 9.59 6.72
CA ILE A 81 0.59 8.46 7.10
C ILE A 81 1.97 8.61 6.45
N ALA A 82 2.03 9.01 5.17
CA ALA A 82 3.29 9.28 4.49
C ALA A 82 4.13 10.35 5.21
N ALA A 83 3.54 11.47 5.64
CA ALA A 83 4.25 12.50 6.39
C ALA A 83 4.77 12.00 7.75
N ARG A 84 3.98 11.19 8.46
CA ARG A 84 4.40 10.59 9.74
C ARG A 84 5.54 9.58 9.56
N ASN A 85 5.44 8.72 8.56
CA ASN A 85 6.50 7.77 8.20
C ASN A 85 7.79 8.51 7.85
N ALA A 86 7.68 9.52 6.98
CA ALA A 86 8.81 10.33 6.56
C ALA A 86 9.55 10.97 7.73
N LYS A 87 8.80 11.56 8.69
CA LYS A 87 9.36 12.13 9.91
C LYS A 87 10.07 11.07 10.77
N ARG A 88 9.44 9.91 10.96
CA ARG A 88 10.00 8.80 11.77
C ARG A 88 11.31 8.26 11.18
N ILE A 89 11.38 8.18 9.85
CA ILE A 89 12.52 7.59 9.13
C ILE A 89 13.63 8.64 8.91
N GLY A 90 13.29 9.92 8.92
CA GLY A 90 14.25 11.01 8.69
C GLY A 90 14.49 11.32 7.21
N HIS A 91 13.47 11.18 6.36
CA HIS A 91 13.52 11.63 4.96
C HIS A 91 12.37 12.59 4.61
N ALA A 92 12.37 13.16 3.40
CA ALA A 92 11.33 14.09 2.99
C ALA A 92 10.00 13.40 2.68
N ALA A 93 8.87 14.02 3.05
CA ALA A 93 7.53 13.49 2.78
C ALA A 93 7.25 13.25 1.28
N LYS A 94 7.81 14.09 0.41
CA LYS A 94 7.76 13.90 -1.05
C LYS A 94 8.37 12.58 -1.49
N ASP A 95 9.41 12.11 -0.80
CA ASP A 95 10.12 10.88 -1.17
C ASP A 95 9.36 9.66 -0.62
N GLU A 96 8.76 9.74 0.56
CA GLU A 96 7.86 8.69 1.05
C GLU A 96 6.66 8.48 0.10
N VAL A 97 6.03 9.56 -0.39
CA VAL A 97 4.95 9.43 -1.37
C VAL A 97 5.41 8.77 -2.67
N LYS A 98 6.62 9.10 -3.15
CA LYS A 98 7.19 8.44 -4.34
C LYS A 98 7.49 6.95 -4.11
N ILE A 99 7.94 6.59 -2.91
CA ILE A 99 8.15 5.19 -2.52
C ILE A 99 6.80 4.45 -2.54
N LEU A 100 5.75 5.03 -1.96
CA LEU A 100 4.40 4.47 -1.97
C LEU A 100 3.83 4.35 -3.39
N VAL A 101 4.10 5.31 -4.28
CA VAL A 101 3.74 5.20 -5.70
C VAL A 101 4.45 4.01 -6.37
N LEU A 102 5.77 3.89 -6.21
CA LEU A 102 6.51 2.77 -6.80
C LEU A 102 6.01 1.42 -6.29
N HIS A 103 5.77 1.33 -4.97
CA HIS A 103 5.21 0.14 -4.34
C HIS A 103 3.84 -0.21 -4.90
N GLY A 104 2.95 0.78 -5.06
CA GLY A 104 1.64 0.58 -5.68
C GLY A 104 1.71 0.16 -7.15
N VAL A 105 2.61 0.75 -7.93
CA VAL A 105 2.83 0.36 -9.34
C VAL A 105 3.31 -1.09 -9.45
N LEU A 106 4.17 -1.55 -8.54
CA LEU A 106 4.58 -2.95 -8.48
C LEU A 106 3.38 -3.88 -8.18
N HIS A 107 2.50 -3.51 -7.26
CA HIS A 107 1.27 -4.27 -7.03
C HIS A 107 0.33 -4.28 -8.24
N LEU A 108 0.17 -3.16 -8.95
CA LEU A 108 -0.59 -3.12 -10.20
C LEU A 108 0.03 -3.99 -11.31
N ALA A 109 1.34 -4.20 -11.26
CA ALA A 109 2.06 -5.11 -12.16
C ALA A 109 2.03 -6.58 -11.72
N GLY A 110 1.27 -6.92 -10.68
CA GLY A 110 1.06 -8.29 -10.22
C GLY A 110 2.12 -8.82 -9.24
N TYR A 111 3.03 -7.97 -8.76
CA TYR A 111 3.94 -8.35 -7.67
C TYR A 111 3.20 -8.32 -6.33
N ASP A 112 3.51 -9.25 -5.44
CA ASP A 112 2.88 -9.34 -4.11
C ASP A 112 3.92 -9.74 -3.07
N HIS A 113 4.41 -8.76 -2.31
CA HIS A 113 5.43 -9.00 -1.29
C HIS A 113 4.96 -9.86 -0.10
N GLU A 114 3.65 -10.04 0.10
CA GLU A 114 3.15 -10.92 1.17
C GLU A 114 3.23 -12.41 0.76
N GLN A 115 3.23 -12.69 -0.55
CA GLN A 115 3.13 -14.04 -1.10
C GLN A 115 4.34 -14.44 -1.96
N ASP A 116 5.03 -13.47 -2.55
CA ASP A 116 6.22 -13.71 -3.34
C ASP A 116 7.44 -13.89 -2.43
N ARG A 117 8.34 -14.80 -2.82
CA ARG A 117 9.55 -15.16 -2.05
C ARG A 117 10.62 -14.05 -2.13
N GLY A 118 10.24 -12.83 -1.79
CA GLY A 118 11.06 -11.61 -1.85
C GLY A 118 11.31 -11.10 -3.27
N THR A 119 10.51 -11.52 -4.25
CA THR A 119 10.66 -11.08 -5.65
C THR A 119 10.35 -9.59 -5.76
N MET A 120 9.23 -9.13 -5.20
CA MET A 120 8.89 -7.72 -5.13
C MET A 120 9.96 -6.96 -4.34
N ALA A 121 10.44 -7.52 -3.22
CA ALA A 121 11.47 -6.88 -2.39
C ALA A 121 12.75 -6.55 -3.19
N ARG A 122 13.28 -7.53 -3.94
CA ARG A 122 14.46 -7.35 -4.79
C ARG A 122 14.21 -6.35 -5.91
N LYS A 123 13.04 -6.43 -6.56
CA LYS A 123 12.64 -5.53 -7.65
C LYS A 123 12.50 -4.09 -7.15
N GLU A 124 11.80 -3.90 -6.04
CA GLU A 124 11.61 -2.62 -5.38
C GLU A 124 12.98 -2.00 -5.03
N LEU A 125 13.86 -2.74 -4.36
CA LEU A 125 15.21 -2.27 -4.01
C LEU A 125 16.00 -1.77 -5.23
N ARG A 126 16.04 -2.56 -6.30
CA ARG A 126 16.75 -2.20 -7.54
C ARG A 126 16.18 -0.91 -8.14
N LEU A 127 14.85 -0.84 -8.31
CA LEU A 127 14.17 0.30 -8.92
C LEU A 127 14.28 1.57 -8.07
N ARG A 128 14.29 1.46 -6.74
CA ARG A 128 14.51 2.59 -5.85
C ARG A 128 15.88 3.21 -6.04
N LYS A 129 16.93 2.39 -6.18
CA LYS A 129 18.29 2.87 -6.50
C LYS A 129 18.32 3.59 -7.85
N GLU A 130 17.73 2.98 -8.89
CA GLU A 130 17.64 3.57 -10.24
C GLU A 130 16.84 4.90 -10.26
N LEU A 131 15.85 5.03 -9.39
CA LEU A 131 14.99 6.21 -9.30
C LEU A 131 15.46 7.25 -8.26
N GLY A 132 16.55 6.98 -7.53
CA GLY A 132 17.11 7.88 -6.52
C GLY A 132 16.25 8.03 -5.26
N LEU A 133 15.68 6.93 -4.75
CA LEU A 133 14.83 6.91 -3.55
C LEU A 133 15.54 6.34 -2.31
N PRO A 134 15.29 6.90 -1.10
CA PRO A 134 15.83 6.41 0.18
C PRO A 134 15.08 5.15 0.66
N ALA A 135 15.54 4.42 1.70
CA ALA A 135 15.00 3.13 2.24
C ALA A 135 13.46 2.90 2.14
N GLY A 136 13.01 1.70 1.75
CA GLY A 136 11.63 1.42 1.26
C GLY A 136 10.72 0.65 2.19
N LEU A 137 9.45 0.43 1.82
CA LEU A 137 8.47 -0.21 2.72
C LEU A 137 8.95 -1.59 3.16
N ILE A 138 9.27 -2.45 2.19
CA ILE A 138 9.62 -3.85 2.44
C ILE A 138 10.94 -3.95 3.22
N GLU A 139 11.92 -3.12 2.88
CA GLU A 139 13.21 -3.02 3.56
C GLU A 139 13.05 -2.63 5.03
N ARG A 140 12.14 -1.68 5.34
CA ARG A 140 11.89 -1.20 6.70
C ARG A 140 11.10 -2.20 7.55
N THR A 141 10.10 -2.87 6.97
CA THR A 141 9.34 -3.90 7.69
C THR A 141 10.19 -5.14 8.00
N ALA A 142 11.20 -5.43 7.18
CA ALA A 142 12.17 -6.48 7.47
C ALA A 142 13.17 -6.09 8.59
N ALA A 143 13.43 -4.79 8.77
CA ALA A 143 14.35 -4.27 9.77
C ALA A 143 13.69 -3.96 11.14
N GLU A 144 12.36 -3.91 11.24
CA GLU A 144 11.66 -3.75 12.52
C GLU A 144 11.64 -5.08 13.32
N PRO A 145 11.90 -5.07 14.64
CA PRO A 145 11.75 -6.25 15.49
C PRO A 145 10.33 -6.81 15.38
N ARG A 146 10.18 -8.04 14.90
CA ARG A 146 8.87 -8.72 14.80
C ARG A 146 8.34 -9.00 16.20
N ILE A 147 7.38 -8.20 16.67
CA ILE A 147 6.55 -8.58 17.83
C ILE A 147 5.70 -9.78 17.39
N PRO A 148 5.80 -10.95 18.05
CA PRO A 148 5.02 -12.11 17.66
C PRO A 148 3.52 -11.81 17.83
N LYS A 149 2.74 -12.00 16.77
CA LYS A 149 1.27 -11.90 16.84
C LYS A 149 0.79 -12.96 17.86
N LYS A 150 0.15 -12.53 18.96
CA LYS A 150 -0.48 -13.43 19.95
C LYS A 150 -1.29 -14.51 19.20
N ARG A 151 -0.94 -15.79 19.39
CA ARG A 151 -1.77 -16.92 18.95
C ARG A 151 -3.16 -16.70 19.56
N ARG A 152 -4.19 -16.61 18.72
CA ARG A 152 -5.58 -16.70 19.19
C ARG A 152 -5.72 -18.09 19.80
N LEU A 153 -5.99 -18.16 21.09
CA LEU A 153 -6.41 -19.40 21.74
C LEU A 153 -7.72 -19.86 21.06
N PRO A 154 -7.89 -21.16 20.82
CA PRO A 154 -9.13 -21.68 20.27
C PRO A 154 -10.29 -21.33 21.21
N PRO A 155 -11.49 -21.06 20.69
CA PRO A 155 -12.65 -20.78 21.52
C PRO A 155 -13.01 -22.01 22.37
N ASP A 156 -13.36 -21.76 23.64
CA ASP A 156 -13.77 -22.79 24.58
C ASP A 156 -15.00 -23.56 24.06
N PRO A 157 -15.06 -24.89 24.27
CA PRO A 157 -16.20 -25.69 23.85
C PRO A 157 -17.47 -25.28 24.61
N VAL A 158 -18.49 -24.88 23.85
CA VAL A 158 -19.83 -24.51 24.34
C VAL A 158 -20.43 -25.67 25.16
N LYS A 159 -20.70 -25.43 26.44
CA LYS A 159 -21.43 -26.36 27.32
C LYS A 159 -22.84 -26.57 26.78
N ARG A 160 -23.15 -27.78 26.30
CA ARG A 160 -24.53 -28.19 25.99
C ARG A 160 -25.34 -28.27 27.28
N GLY A 161 -26.37 -27.43 27.40
CA GLY A 161 -27.34 -27.50 28.49
C GLY A 161 -28.15 -28.80 28.40
N VAL A 162 -28.12 -29.59 29.47
CA VAL A 162 -28.99 -30.75 29.66
C VAL A 162 -30.36 -30.24 30.11
N ARG A 163 -31.41 -30.49 29.31
CA ARG A 163 -32.80 -30.43 29.78
C ARG A 163 -33.09 -31.73 30.52
N GLY A 164 -33.51 -31.63 31.77
CA GLY A 164 -33.95 -32.76 32.59
C GLY A 164 -35.21 -32.40 33.37
N ALA A 165 -36.28 -33.12 33.07
CA ALA A 165 -37.58 -33.35 33.72
C ALA A 165 -37.97 -32.53 34.97
N LYS A 166 -39.15 -31.91 34.90
CA LYS A 166 -40.02 -31.70 36.07
C LYS A 166 -41.03 -32.84 36.13
N THR A 167 -41.14 -33.43 37.31
CA THR A 167 -42.21 -34.30 37.83
C THR A 167 -43.56 -33.61 37.81
#